data_AF-A0A067BJJ3-F1
#
_entry.id   AF-A0A067BJJ3-F1
#
_cell.length_a   1.000
_cell.length_b   1.000
_cell.length_c   1.000
_cell.angle_alpha   90.00
_cell.angle_beta   90.00
_cell.angle_gamma   90.00
#
_symmetry.space_group_name_H-M   'P 1'
#
loop_
_entity.id
_entity.type
_entity.pdbx_description
1 polymer ?
#
loop_
_entity_poly.entity_id
_entity_poly.type
_entity_poly.pdbx_seq_one_letter_code
_entity_poly.pdbx_strand_id
1 'polypeptide(L)'
;MSTMLGLGMAETSYCQICLEYVDVASTVALSVCGHRFCADCIHGYLASKISDGLVAPKCFFADGDGRPCEALIPPSDIQALVSTDVFEKYEKFNFIKAHADARECPHCHVLQVGNGPDDPHMDCTQCGEAFCYTHSNAHPHSTCLEYEAKMRAEDKVNQAKISQISKPCPGCKSPVEKNGGCNQMKCVTCGVHFCWLCGEKVDDGVFPEHFQWWNLRGCAGAQMSETAVEGPSTLSKIVSFSWRLLLCLVFGPPALALTLAFSVLGCCCIPCCLRGQAFARSAFASCFCVSGYALMSPFVLAACLPLVPVGLCIWCFCPSACHDNNDSATAGHAISSGEDQTLVAMPDEDNNESDGVARYGSHGSPDEQPRAILHGPAAAV
;
A
#
# COMPACT_ATOMS: atom_id res chain seq x y z
N MET A 1 38.48 48.00 -37.66
CA MET A 1 39.48 48.14 -36.58
C MET A 1 38.80 47.74 -35.27
N SER A 2 38.75 46.44 -34.96
CA SER A 2 37.92 45.93 -33.85
C SER A 2 38.65 44.94 -32.94
N THR A 3 39.86 44.52 -33.31
CA THR A 3 40.70 43.54 -32.62
C THR A 3 41.59 44.20 -31.53
N MET A 4 40.98 44.98 -30.64
CA MET A 4 41.69 45.74 -29.59
C MET A 4 41.00 45.76 -28.21
N LEU A 5 39.91 45.01 -27.99
CA LEU A 5 39.19 44.98 -26.71
C LEU A 5 38.98 43.58 -26.08
N GLY A 6 39.49 42.51 -26.68
CA GLY A 6 39.45 41.15 -26.11
C GLY A 6 38.07 40.48 -26.02
N LEU A 7 36.99 41.26 -26.02
CA LEU A 7 35.61 40.79 -26.09
C LEU A 7 35.29 40.24 -27.49
N GLY A 8 35.56 38.95 -27.67
CA GLY A 8 34.92 38.19 -28.75
C GLY A 8 33.41 38.20 -28.52
N MET A 9 32.66 38.78 -29.44
CA MET A 9 31.21 38.66 -29.46
C MET A 9 30.87 37.24 -29.93
N ALA A 10 30.78 36.31 -28.98
CA ALA A 10 30.28 34.97 -29.25
C ALA A 10 28.84 35.08 -29.78
N GLU A 11 28.59 34.47 -30.94
CA GLU A 11 27.22 34.34 -31.44
C GLU A 11 26.47 33.37 -30.52
N THR A 12 25.28 33.76 -30.05
CA THR A 12 24.46 32.91 -29.17
C THR A 12 23.18 32.50 -29.86
N SER A 13 22.66 31.34 -29.47
CA SER A 13 21.45 30.74 -30.02
C SER A 13 20.57 30.21 -28.90
N TYR A 14 19.25 30.34 -29.07
CA TYR A 14 18.29 29.95 -28.05
C TYR A 14 17.95 28.46 -28.13
N CYS A 15 18.19 27.71 -27.06
CA CYS A 15 17.88 26.29 -27.00
C CYS A 15 16.51 26.06 -26.34
N GLN A 16 15.53 25.60 -27.13
CA GLN A 16 14.16 25.34 -26.63
C GLN A 16 14.05 24.17 -25.63
N ILE A 17 15.09 23.37 -25.41
CA ILE A 17 15.09 22.24 -24.46
C ILE A 17 15.40 22.73 -23.03
N CYS A 18 16.46 23.52 -22.84
CA CYS A 18 16.81 24.11 -21.54
C CYS A 18 16.23 25.52 -21.30
N LEU A 19 15.70 26.15 -22.35
CA LEU A 19 15.17 27.53 -22.38
C LEU A 19 16.23 28.63 -22.17
N GLU A 20 17.50 28.34 -22.46
CA GLU A 20 18.65 29.24 -22.29
C GLU A 20 19.27 29.68 -23.63
N TYR A 21 20.04 30.77 -23.59
CA TYR A 21 20.91 31.21 -24.70
C TYR A 21 22.30 30.61 -24.55
N VAL A 22 22.73 29.83 -25.54
CA VAL A 22 23.98 29.05 -25.54
C VAL A 22 24.82 29.45 -26.75
N ASP A 23 26.15 29.41 -26.60
CA ASP A 23 27.12 29.69 -27.67
C ASP A 23 26.84 28.85 -28.92
N VAL A 24 26.94 29.46 -30.11
CA VAL A 24 26.85 28.79 -31.41
C VAL A 24 27.90 27.65 -31.52
N ALA A 25 29.04 27.75 -30.84
CA ALA A 25 30.10 26.74 -30.82
C ALA A 25 29.76 25.47 -30.01
N SER A 26 28.89 25.54 -28.99
CA SER A 26 28.49 24.39 -28.14
C SER A 26 27.07 23.87 -28.45
N THR A 27 26.55 24.23 -29.63
CA THR A 27 25.21 23.89 -30.10
C THR A 27 25.27 23.18 -31.44
N VAL A 28 24.48 22.12 -31.62
CA VAL A 28 24.45 21.29 -32.83
C VAL A 28 23.18 21.56 -33.64
N ALA A 29 23.31 21.61 -34.96
CA ALA A 29 22.19 21.73 -35.90
C ALA A 29 21.82 20.35 -36.46
N LEU A 30 20.52 20.02 -36.48
CA LEU A 30 20.02 18.79 -37.10
C LEU A 30 20.06 18.89 -38.63
N SER A 31 20.53 17.84 -39.31
CA SER A 31 20.82 17.87 -40.75
C SER A 31 19.57 18.03 -41.63
N VAL A 32 18.42 17.50 -41.20
CA VAL A 32 17.16 17.50 -41.97
C VAL A 32 16.39 18.82 -41.85
N CYS A 33 16.40 19.47 -40.68
CA CYS A 33 15.56 20.63 -40.39
C CYS A 33 16.33 21.90 -39.97
N GLY A 34 17.65 21.85 -39.81
CA GLY A 34 18.49 23.00 -39.44
C GLY A 34 18.35 23.52 -38.01
N HIS A 35 17.29 23.13 -37.29
CA HIS A 35 17.06 23.53 -35.89
C HIS A 35 18.23 23.15 -34.97
N ARG A 36 18.56 24.07 -34.05
CA ARG A 36 19.78 24.03 -33.23
C ARG A 36 19.46 23.87 -31.74
N PHE A 37 20.26 23.07 -31.04
CA PHE A 37 20.12 22.79 -29.61
C PHE A 37 21.48 22.70 -28.92
N CYS A 38 21.54 22.87 -27.58
CA CYS A 38 22.77 22.61 -26.84
C CYS A 38 23.15 21.12 -26.96
N ALA A 39 24.46 20.82 -27.03
CA ALA A 39 24.93 19.45 -27.26
C ALA A 39 24.40 18.47 -26.20
N ASP A 40 24.52 18.82 -24.92
CA ASP A 40 24.02 18.03 -23.79
C ASP A 40 22.49 17.85 -23.84
N CYS A 41 21.78 18.88 -24.29
CA CYS A 41 20.32 18.92 -24.41
C CYS A 41 19.82 17.89 -25.44
N ILE A 42 20.42 17.86 -26.63
CA ILE A 42 20.00 16.94 -27.70
C ILE A 42 20.52 15.52 -27.45
N HIS A 43 21.72 15.36 -26.86
CA HIS A 43 22.21 14.06 -26.37
C HIS A 43 21.24 13.48 -25.33
N GLY A 44 20.86 14.26 -24.31
CA GLY A 44 19.92 13.85 -23.27
C GLY A 44 18.52 13.52 -23.82
N TYR A 45 18.01 14.32 -24.77
CA TYR A 45 16.75 14.04 -25.45
C TYR A 45 16.79 12.73 -26.24
N LEU A 46 17.85 12.48 -27.02
CA LEU A 46 18.00 11.26 -27.80
C LEU A 46 18.22 10.03 -26.92
N ALA A 47 19.07 10.10 -25.90
CA ALA A 47 19.25 9.03 -24.91
C ALA A 47 17.93 8.70 -24.17
N SER A 48 17.15 9.73 -23.82
CA SER A 48 15.71 9.67 -23.51
C SER A 48 14.94 8.77 -24.48
N LYS A 49 14.70 9.27 -25.70
CA LYS A 49 13.81 8.62 -26.67
C LYS A 49 14.28 7.22 -27.09
N ILE A 50 15.58 6.97 -27.14
CA ILE A 50 16.14 5.64 -27.44
C ILE A 50 15.91 4.67 -26.27
N SER A 51 16.06 5.12 -25.03
CA SER A 51 15.72 4.30 -23.84
C SER A 51 14.22 4.01 -23.74
N ASP A 52 13.37 4.94 -24.21
CA ASP A 52 11.92 4.73 -24.35
C ASP A 52 11.54 3.78 -25.52
N GLY A 53 12.52 3.25 -26.27
CA GLY A 53 12.29 2.39 -27.45
C GLY A 53 11.86 3.13 -28.73
N LEU A 54 11.91 4.47 -28.77
CA LEU A 54 11.48 5.26 -29.92
C LEU A 54 12.57 5.35 -31.00
N VAL A 55 12.58 4.35 -31.88
CA VAL A 55 13.43 4.21 -33.09
C VAL A 55 13.33 5.38 -34.09
N ALA A 56 12.28 6.20 -34.01
CA ALA A 56 12.04 7.31 -34.93
C ALA A 56 11.74 8.62 -34.17
N PRO A 57 12.75 9.23 -33.52
CA PRO A 57 12.56 10.49 -32.80
C PRO A 57 12.32 11.64 -33.79
N LYS A 58 11.33 12.49 -33.47
CA LYS A 58 11.10 13.78 -34.14
C LYS A 58 12.01 14.86 -33.56
N CYS A 59 12.18 15.96 -34.29
CA CYS A 59 12.77 17.18 -33.76
C CYS A 59 11.94 17.73 -32.58
N PHE A 60 12.60 18.25 -31.53
CA PHE A 60 11.92 18.87 -30.39
C PHE A 60 11.41 20.30 -30.68
N PHE A 61 11.86 20.93 -31.76
CA PHE A 61 11.61 22.35 -32.03
C PHE A 61 10.12 22.64 -32.24
N ALA A 62 9.65 23.79 -31.78
CA ALA A 62 8.35 24.34 -32.11
C ALA A 62 8.46 25.78 -32.65
N ASP A 63 7.66 26.07 -33.69
CA ASP A 63 7.52 27.42 -34.24
C ASP A 63 6.90 28.39 -33.23
N GLY A 64 6.97 29.70 -33.51
CA GLY A 64 6.36 30.75 -32.68
C GLY A 64 4.84 30.62 -32.45
N ASP A 65 4.14 29.87 -33.31
CA ASP A 65 2.71 29.52 -33.14
C ASP A 65 2.48 28.29 -32.25
N GLY A 66 3.53 27.72 -31.65
CA GLY A 66 3.48 26.46 -30.89
C GLY A 66 3.37 25.19 -31.75
N ARG A 67 3.63 25.28 -33.06
CA ARG A 67 3.55 24.15 -33.99
C ARG A 67 4.85 23.32 -33.95
N PRO A 68 4.82 22.02 -33.60
CA PRO A 68 6.03 21.20 -33.49
C PRO A 68 6.60 20.81 -34.86
N CYS A 69 7.92 20.72 -34.95
CA CYS A 69 8.63 20.29 -36.14
C CYS A 69 8.47 18.77 -36.37
N GLU A 70 7.87 18.39 -37.49
CA GLU A 70 7.59 16.98 -37.80
C GLU A 70 8.78 16.18 -38.33
N ALA A 71 9.92 16.84 -38.58
CA ALA A 71 11.11 16.21 -39.14
C ALA A 71 11.65 15.09 -38.23
N LEU A 72 11.92 13.92 -38.81
CA LEU A 72 12.62 12.83 -38.15
C LEU A 72 14.12 13.10 -38.09
N ILE A 73 14.75 12.77 -36.97
CA ILE A 73 16.21 12.83 -36.81
C ILE A 73 16.80 11.56 -37.48
N PRO A 74 17.69 11.68 -38.47
CA PRO A 74 18.19 10.53 -39.21
C PRO A 74 19.25 9.74 -38.41
N PRO A 75 19.50 8.46 -38.74
CA PRO A 75 20.49 7.64 -38.04
C PRO A 75 21.89 8.24 -37.99
N SER A 76 22.29 9.01 -39.00
CA SER A 76 23.57 9.74 -39.07
C SER A 76 23.72 10.79 -37.96
N ASP A 77 22.66 11.54 -37.69
CA ASP A 77 22.65 12.56 -36.64
C ASP A 77 22.65 11.88 -35.27
N ILE A 78 21.89 10.78 -35.12
CA ILE A 78 21.88 9.99 -33.89
C ILE A 78 23.29 9.45 -33.60
N GLN A 79 23.96 8.81 -34.58
CA GLN A 79 25.31 8.26 -34.44
C GLN A 79 26.36 9.32 -34.07
N ALA A 80 26.18 10.56 -34.53
CA ALA A 80 27.08 11.67 -34.20
C ALA A 80 26.75 12.37 -32.86
N LEU A 81 25.56 12.13 -32.28
CA LEU A 81 25.05 12.83 -31.10
C LEU A 81 24.93 11.98 -29.83
N VAL A 82 25.08 10.65 -29.91
CA VAL A 82 24.96 9.75 -28.75
C VAL A 82 26.21 8.88 -28.58
N SER A 83 26.42 8.33 -27.37
CA SER A 83 27.51 7.38 -27.15
C SER A 83 27.29 6.05 -27.88
N THR A 84 28.37 5.30 -28.11
CA THR A 84 28.36 3.94 -28.70
C THR A 84 27.28 3.06 -28.11
N ASP A 85 27.20 2.98 -26.78
CA ASP A 85 26.31 2.08 -26.03
C ASP A 85 24.83 2.50 -26.10
N VAL A 86 24.56 3.75 -26.51
CA VAL A 86 23.21 4.25 -26.83
C VAL A 86 22.89 4.01 -28.31
N PHE A 87 23.88 4.09 -29.20
CA PHE A 87 23.71 3.77 -30.61
C PHE A 87 23.47 2.26 -30.83
N GLU A 88 24.18 1.38 -30.12
CA GLU A 88 23.93 -0.07 -30.16
C GLU A 88 22.49 -0.42 -29.71
N LYS A 89 21.96 0.28 -28.69
CA LYS A 89 20.55 0.15 -28.27
C LYS A 89 19.58 0.65 -29.34
N TYR A 90 19.92 1.76 -30.01
CA TYR A 90 19.14 2.27 -31.14
C TYR A 90 19.09 1.24 -32.28
N GLU A 91 20.21 0.66 -32.68
CA GLU A 91 20.26 -0.38 -33.72
C GLU A 91 19.50 -1.64 -33.30
N LYS A 92 19.65 -2.08 -32.04
CA LYS A 92 18.89 -3.20 -31.44
C LYS A 92 17.37 -2.97 -31.56
N PHE A 93 16.87 -1.83 -31.10
CA PHE A 93 15.44 -1.51 -31.19
C PHE A 93 14.98 -1.33 -32.65
N ASN A 94 15.82 -0.76 -33.53
CA ASN A 94 15.52 -0.60 -34.95
C ASN A 94 15.37 -1.96 -35.64
N PHE A 95 16.27 -2.92 -35.35
CA PHE A 95 16.20 -4.27 -35.90
C PHE A 95 14.94 -5.02 -35.45
N ILE A 96 14.59 -4.93 -34.16
CA ILE A 96 13.36 -5.53 -33.60
C ILE A 96 12.11 -4.90 -34.24
N LYS A 97 12.12 -3.59 -34.50
CA LYS A 97 11.01 -2.90 -35.16
C LYS A 97 10.89 -3.22 -36.65
N ALA A 98 12.01 -3.53 -37.31
CA ALA A 98 12.05 -3.92 -38.73
C ALA A 98 11.61 -5.37 -38.96
N HIS A 99 11.86 -6.27 -38.01
CA HIS A 99 11.54 -7.69 -38.11
C HIS A 99 10.70 -8.15 -36.91
N ALA A 100 9.39 -8.36 -37.11
CA ALA A 100 8.46 -8.80 -36.05
C ALA A 100 8.89 -10.13 -35.39
N ASP A 101 9.58 -10.97 -36.14
CA ASP A 101 10.09 -12.28 -35.73
C ASP A 101 11.52 -12.25 -35.17
N ALA A 102 12.11 -11.07 -34.98
CA ALA A 102 13.36 -10.92 -34.23
C ALA A 102 13.15 -11.31 -32.77
N ARG A 103 14.05 -12.15 -32.25
CA ARG A 103 14.18 -12.45 -30.82
C ARG A 103 15.63 -12.34 -30.41
N GLU A 104 15.83 -12.17 -29.11
CA GLU A 104 17.12 -12.06 -28.46
C GLU A 104 17.47 -13.38 -27.77
N CYS A 105 18.69 -13.89 -27.96
CA CYS A 105 19.12 -15.09 -27.25
C CYS A 105 19.33 -14.78 -25.75
N PRO A 106 18.64 -15.48 -24.82
CA PRO A 106 18.73 -15.22 -23.39
C PRO A 106 20.08 -15.60 -22.74
N HIS A 107 21.00 -16.24 -23.48
CA HIS A 107 22.35 -16.57 -22.98
C HIS A 107 23.43 -15.59 -23.46
N CYS A 108 23.32 -15.02 -24.67
CA CYS A 108 24.38 -14.18 -25.25
C CYS A 108 23.88 -12.89 -25.91
N HIS A 109 22.61 -12.53 -25.72
CA HIS A 109 22.00 -11.25 -26.12
C HIS A 109 22.08 -10.87 -27.62
N VAL A 110 22.45 -11.82 -28.49
CA VAL A 110 22.42 -11.63 -29.95
C VAL A 110 20.97 -11.62 -30.45
N LEU A 111 20.67 -10.71 -31.38
CA LEU A 111 19.42 -10.70 -32.13
C LEU A 111 19.48 -11.64 -33.33
N GLN A 112 18.42 -12.41 -33.54
CA GLN A 112 18.21 -13.22 -34.74
C GLN A 112 16.71 -13.32 -35.07
N VAL A 113 16.40 -13.50 -36.36
CA VAL A 113 15.02 -13.64 -36.85
C VAL A 113 14.65 -15.11 -36.86
N GLY A 114 13.50 -15.45 -36.27
CA GLY A 114 12.97 -16.82 -36.25
C GLY A 114 12.00 -17.14 -37.39
N ASN A 115 11.54 -18.39 -37.42
CA ASN A 115 10.54 -18.88 -38.38
C ASN A 115 9.10 -18.42 -38.06
N GLY A 116 8.90 -17.69 -36.96
CA GLY A 116 7.61 -17.19 -36.49
C GLY A 116 7.02 -18.03 -35.34
N PRO A 117 5.75 -17.78 -34.95
CA PRO A 117 5.12 -18.46 -33.83
C PRO A 117 4.72 -19.92 -34.12
N ASP A 118 4.56 -20.29 -35.41
CA ASP A 118 4.14 -21.63 -35.83
C ASP A 118 5.28 -22.67 -35.74
N ASP A 119 6.53 -22.24 -35.86
CA ASP A 119 7.74 -23.03 -35.59
C ASP A 119 8.58 -22.33 -34.51
N PRO A 120 8.28 -22.55 -33.22
CA PRO A 120 8.83 -21.75 -32.13
C PRO A 120 10.24 -22.19 -31.68
N HIS A 121 10.91 -23.09 -32.40
CA HIS A 121 12.26 -23.57 -32.06
C HIS A 121 13.33 -22.63 -32.64
N MET A 122 14.28 -22.20 -31.80
CA MET A 122 15.32 -21.23 -32.15
C MET A 122 16.70 -21.72 -31.68
N ASP A 123 17.61 -22.02 -32.60
CA ASP A 123 19.02 -22.28 -32.29
C ASP A 123 19.83 -20.99 -32.35
N CYS A 124 20.60 -20.67 -31.32
CA CYS A 124 21.39 -19.44 -31.29
C CYS A 124 22.59 -19.49 -32.26
N THR A 125 22.63 -18.56 -33.22
CA THR A 125 23.69 -18.42 -34.22
C THR A 125 25.09 -18.10 -33.67
N GLN A 126 25.20 -17.66 -32.40
CA GLN A 126 26.48 -17.34 -31.75
C GLN A 126 26.93 -18.39 -30.73
N CYS A 127 26.03 -18.87 -29.85
CA CYS A 127 26.40 -19.81 -28.78
C CYS A 127 25.90 -21.25 -28.99
N GLY A 128 25.08 -21.51 -30.01
CA GLY A 128 24.53 -22.84 -30.30
C GLY A 128 23.44 -23.33 -29.33
N GLU A 129 23.05 -22.52 -28.34
CA GLU A 129 22.00 -22.87 -27.37
C GLU A 129 20.61 -22.82 -28.00
N ALA A 130 19.76 -23.81 -27.70
CA ALA A 130 18.40 -23.92 -28.21
C ALA A 130 17.39 -23.25 -27.25
N PHE A 131 16.53 -22.39 -27.77
CA PHE A 131 15.51 -21.66 -27.01
C PHE A 131 14.16 -21.58 -27.74
N CYS A 132 13.14 -21.05 -27.06
CA CYS A 132 11.79 -20.89 -27.60
C CYS A 132 11.51 -19.45 -28.04
N TYR A 133 10.99 -19.27 -29.26
CA TYR A 133 10.53 -17.98 -29.82
C TYR A 133 9.46 -17.28 -28.97
N THR A 134 8.62 -18.06 -28.26
CA THR A 134 7.44 -17.58 -27.51
C THR A 134 7.69 -17.50 -26.00
N HIS A 135 8.59 -18.32 -25.45
CA HIS A 135 8.79 -18.49 -24.00
C HIS A 135 10.27 -18.47 -23.57
N SER A 136 11.20 -18.08 -24.46
CA SER A 136 12.65 -18.03 -24.20
C SER A 136 13.16 -19.36 -23.61
N ASN A 137 13.76 -19.36 -22.41
CA ASN A 137 14.31 -20.56 -21.77
C ASN A 137 13.35 -21.24 -20.78
N ALA A 138 12.04 -20.93 -20.79
CA ALA A 138 11.10 -21.45 -19.79
C ALA A 138 10.84 -22.97 -19.88
N HIS A 139 11.14 -23.62 -21.02
CA HIS A 139 10.87 -25.06 -21.21
C HIS A 139 11.91 -25.80 -22.10
N PRO A 140 13.19 -25.94 -21.69
CA PRO A 140 14.26 -26.47 -22.55
C PRO A 140 14.08 -27.91 -23.04
N HIS A 141 13.18 -28.70 -22.42
CA HIS A 141 13.02 -30.14 -22.69
C HIS A 141 11.55 -30.56 -22.89
N SER A 142 10.65 -29.62 -23.21
CA SER A 142 9.25 -29.93 -23.56
C SER A 142 8.72 -28.97 -24.62
N THR A 143 7.65 -29.37 -25.30
CA THR A 143 6.97 -28.50 -26.27
C THR A 143 6.26 -27.32 -25.60
N CYS A 144 5.96 -26.26 -26.36
CA CYS A 144 5.15 -25.13 -25.89
C CYS A 144 3.78 -25.59 -25.36
N LEU A 145 3.16 -26.58 -26.02
CA LEU A 145 1.84 -27.11 -25.65
C LEU A 145 1.87 -27.83 -24.31
N GLU A 146 2.91 -28.63 -24.03
CA GLU A 146 3.10 -29.29 -22.74
C GLU A 146 3.40 -28.28 -21.62
N TYR A 147 4.24 -27.29 -21.90
CA TYR A 147 4.53 -26.20 -20.97
C TYR A 147 3.27 -25.42 -20.61
N GLU A 148 2.50 -24.96 -21.60
CA GLU A 148 1.23 -24.29 -21.37
C GLU A 148 0.20 -25.17 -20.66
N ALA A 149 0.13 -26.48 -20.98
CA ALA A 149 -0.77 -27.41 -20.31
C ALA A 149 -0.40 -27.55 -18.82
N LYS A 150 0.90 -27.62 -18.51
CA LYS A 150 1.43 -27.62 -17.14
C LYS A 150 1.12 -26.31 -16.41
N MET A 151 1.49 -25.15 -16.96
CA MET A 151 1.23 -23.86 -16.33
C MET A 151 -0.26 -23.66 -16.06
N ARG A 152 -1.14 -23.99 -17.02
CA ARG A 152 -2.60 -23.94 -16.90
C ARG A 152 -3.18 -24.94 -15.89
N ALA A 153 -2.44 -25.99 -15.51
CA ALA A 153 -2.81 -26.90 -14.42
C ALA A 153 -2.33 -26.37 -13.06
N GLU A 154 -1.10 -25.84 -13.00
CA GLU A 154 -0.54 -25.21 -11.79
C GLU A 154 -1.34 -23.96 -11.38
N ASP A 155 -1.74 -23.12 -12.34
CA ASP A 155 -2.64 -21.97 -12.12
C ASP A 155 -3.98 -22.38 -11.50
N LYS A 156 -4.58 -23.50 -11.94
CA LYS A 156 -5.83 -24.01 -11.35
C LYS A 156 -5.62 -24.46 -9.90
N VAL A 157 -4.50 -25.12 -9.61
CA VAL A 157 -4.14 -25.52 -8.24
C VAL A 157 -3.86 -24.29 -7.37
N ASN A 158 -3.22 -23.26 -7.92
CA ASN A 158 -2.93 -22.01 -7.21
C ASN A 158 -4.21 -21.20 -6.95
N GLN A 159 -5.10 -21.07 -7.93
CA GLN A 159 -6.43 -20.47 -7.76
C GLN A 159 -7.26 -21.23 -6.72
N ALA A 160 -7.22 -22.57 -6.72
CA ALA A 160 -7.88 -23.38 -5.70
C ALA A 160 -7.34 -23.09 -4.28
N LYS A 161 -6.02 -23.06 -4.09
CA LYS A 161 -5.40 -22.66 -2.81
C LYS A 161 -5.79 -21.24 -2.39
N ILE A 162 -5.73 -20.28 -3.31
CA ILE A 162 -6.14 -18.88 -3.07
C ILE A 162 -7.60 -18.83 -2.61
N SER A 163 -8.50 -19.61 -3.23
CA SER A 163 -9.93 -19.67 -2.83
C SER A 163 -10.20 -20.33 -1.47
N GLN A 164 -9.22 -21.02 -0.88
CA GLN A 164 -9.31 -21.62 0.46
C GLN A 164 -8.85 -20.66 1.57
N ILE A 165 -7.85 -19.80 1.28
CA ILE A 165 -7.29 -18.84 2.26
C ILE A 165 -7.88 -17.43 2.12
N SER A 166 -8.41 -17.07 0.96
CA SER A 166 -8.95 -15.74 0.64
C SER A 166 -10.44 -15.78 0.31
N LYS A 167 -11.15 -14.67 0.56
CA LYS A 167 -12.53 -14.46 0.09
C LYS A 167 -12.61 -13.24 -0.83
N PRO A 168 -13.45 -13.26 -1.87
CA PRO A 168 -13.55 -12.16 -2.83
C PRO A 168 -14.24 -10.93 -2.22
N CYS A 169 -13.67 -9.75 -2.45
CA CYS A 169 -14.24 -8.48 -1.99
C CYS A 169 -15.62 -8.18 -2.64
N PRO A 170 -16.67 -7.82 -1.88
CA PRO A 170 -17.99 -7.46 -2.44
C PRO A 170 -18.03 -6.10 -3.17
N GLY A 171 -16.92 -5.36 -3.17
CA GLY A 171 -16.72 -4.16 -3.98
C GLY A 171 -16.12 -4.48 -5.35
N CYS A 172 -14.88 -4.95 -5.37
CA CYS A 172 -14.07 -5.11 -6.59
C CYS A 172 -13.74 -6.57 -6.97
N LYS A 173 -14.25 -7.57 -6.24
CA LYS A 173 -13.96 -9.02 -6.38
C LYS A 173 -12.50 -9.44 -6.18
N SER A 174 -11.58 -8.51 -5.91
CA SER A 174 -10.19 -8.82 -5.55
C SER A 174 -10.14 -9.79 -4.35
N PRO A 175 -9.30 -10.84 -4.38
CA PRO A 175 -9.15 -11.76 -3.25
C PRO A 175 -8.54 -11.04 -2.05
N VAL A 176 -9.09 -11.27 -0.86
CA VAL A 176 -8.58 -10.72 0.39
C VAL A 176 -8.34 -11.87 1.36
N GLU A 177 -7.16 -11.91 1.99
CA GLU A 177 -6.78 -12.89 3.02
C GLU A 177 -7.03 -12.32 4.43
N LYS A 178 -7.33 -13.18 5.41
CA LYS A 178 -7.57 -12.78 6.81
C LYS A 178 -6.40 -13.17 7.72
N ASN A 179 -5.62 -12.18 8.14
CA ASN A 179 -4.48 -12.34 9.06
C ASN A 179 -4.93 -12.39 10.55
N GLY A 180 -5.86 -13.28 10.90
CA GLY A 180 -6.38 -13.45 12.27
C GLY A 180 -7.32 -12.34 12.77
N GLY A 181 -7.70 -12.37 14.05
CA GLY A 181 -8.45 -11.30 14.70
C GLY A 181 -9.85 -11.03 14.13
N CYS A 182 -10.11 -9.76 13.82
CA CYS A 182 -11.44 -9.21 13.53
C CYS A 182 -12.05 -9.73 12.21
N ASN A 183 -13.36 -10.01 12.22
CA ASN A 183 -14.14 -10.38 11.04
C ASN A 183 -14.70 -9.19 10.25
N GLN A 184 -14.50 -7.95 10.72
CA GLN A 184 -14.69 -6.72 9.93
C GLN A 184 -13.39 -6.45 9.17
N MET A 185 -13.39 -6.67 7.86
CA MET A 185 -12.21 -6.54 7.02
C MET A 185 -12.34 -5.39 6.02
N LYS A 186 -11.21 -4.76 5.69
CA LYS A 186 -11.14 -3.67 4.72
C LYS A 186 -10.38 -4.13 3.48
N CYS A 187 -10.98 -3.98 2.30
CA CYS A 187 -10.30 -4.31 1.04
C CYS A 187 -9.23 -3.26 0.72
N VAL A 188 -7.99 -3.69 0.55
CA VAL A 188 -6.87 -2.80 0.18
C VAL A 188 -7.05 -2.13 -1.19
N THR A 189 -7.67 -2.81 -2.14
CA THR A 189 -7.82 -2.33 -3.53
C THR A 189 -8.89 -1.26 -3.70
N CYS A 190 -9.98 -1.29 -2.91
CA CYS A 190 -11.13 -0.39 -3.10
C CYS A 190 -11.69 0.21 -1.79
N GLY A 191 -10.99 0.07 -0.67
CA GLY A 191 -11.30 0.68 0.63
C GLY A 191 -12.57 0.19 1.34
N VAL A 192 -13.41 -0.63 0.70
CA VAL A 192 -14.71 -1.07 1.26
C VAL A 192 -14.51 -1.97 2.48
N HIS A 193 -15.34 -1.76 3.50
CA HIS A 193 -15.42 -2.64 4.67
C HIS A 193 -16.48 -3.73 4.43
N PHE A 194 -16.20 -4.94 4.90
CA PHE A 194 -17.05 -6.12 4.69
C PHE A 194 -16.88 -7.17 5.79
N CYS A 195 -17.85 -8.06 5.92
CA CYS A 195 -17.79 -9.17 6.87
C CYS A 195 -17.08 -10.38 6.25
N TRP A 196 -16.05 -10.90 6.92
CA TRP A 196 -15.36 -12.14 6.51
C TRP A 196 -16.30 -13.35 6.48
N LEU A 197 -17.28 -13.41 7.37
CA LEU A 197 -18.09 -14.61 7.60
C LEU A 197 -19.14 -14.83 6.50
N CYS A 198 -19.82 -13.78 6.05
CA CYS A 198 -20.85 -13.84 5.01
C CYS A 198 -20.49 -13.13 3.69
N GLY A 199 -19.42 -12.35 3.64
CA GLY A 199 -19.01 -11.58 2.44
C GLY A 199 -19.84 -10.31 2.17
N GLU A 200 -20.81 -9.97 3.02
CA GLU A 200 -21.61 -8.74 2.86
C GLU A 200 -20.80 -7.47 3.18
N LYS A 201 -21.17 -6.34 2.56
CA LYS A 201 -20.62 -5.02 2.91
C LYS A 201 -21.06 -4.61 4.31
N VAL A 202 -20.16 -3.92 5.02
CA VAL A 202 -20.32 -3.51 6.42
C VAL A 202 -19.82 -2.08 6.57
N ASP A 203 -20.32 -1.35 7.55
CA ASP A 203 -19.89 0.01 7.89
C ASP A 203 -18.42 0.04 8.37
N ASP A 204 -17.81 1.23 8.34
CA ASP A 204 -16.43 1.47 8.74
C ASP A 204 -16.26 1.78 10.25
N GLY A 205 -17.36 1.97 10.97
CA GLY A 205 -17.36 2.22 12.42
C GLY A 205 -16.81 1.06 13.25
N VAL A 206 -16.39 1.35 14.48
CA VAL A 206 -15.75 0.38 15.42
C VAL A 206 -16.68 -0.79 15.78
N PHE A 207 -17.99 -0.56 15.80
CA PHE A 207 -19.01 -1.53 16.20
C PHE A 207 -20.18 -1.57 15.18
N PRO A 208 -19.97 -2.05 13.93
CA PRO A 208 -20.97 -1.97 12.86
C PRO A 208 -22.28 -2.67 13.19
N GLU A 209 -23.40 -2.20 12.64
CA GLU A 209 -24.72 -2.80 12.92
C GLU A 209 -24.75 -4.28 12.53
N HIS A 210 -24.00 -4.68 11.49
CA HIS A 210 -23.86 -6.06 11.03
C HIS A 210 -23.48 -7.06 12.15
N PHE A 211 -22.66 -6.65 13.13
CA PHE A 211 -22.20 -7.52 14.20
C PHE A 211 -23.02 -7.39 15.50
N GLN A 212 -24.01 -6.49 15.54
CA GLN A 212 -24.77 -6.23 16.76
C GLN A 212 -25.72 -7.37 17.12
N TRP A 213 -25.92 -7.59 18.42
CA TRP A 213 -26.65 -8.76 18.92
C TRP A 213 -28.16 -8.76 18.56
N TRP A 214 -28.71 -7.60 18.20
CA TRP A 214 -30.09 -7.47 17.69
C TRP A 214 -30.21 -7.73 16.19
N ASN A 215 -29.10 -7.72 15.43
CA ASN A 215 -29.13 -7.85 13.98
C ASN A 215 -29.18 -9.33 13.56
N LEU A 216 -30.39 -9.89 13.51
CA LEU A 216 -30.62 -11.27 13.06
C LEU A 216 -30.22 -11.52 11.58
N ARG A 217 -30.07 -10.48 10.76
CA ARG A 217 -29.60 -10.61 9.37
C ARG A 217 -28.08 -10.75 9.32
N GLY A 218 -27.35 -9.83 9.95
CA GLY A 218 -25.90 -9.86 10.03
C GLY A 218 -25.31 -10.93 10.95
N CYS A 219 -23.98 -10.96 11.09
CA CYS A 219 -23.25 -11.91 11.91
C CYS A 219 -23.20 -11.49 13.40
N ALA A 220 -24.38 -11.38 14.02
CA ALA A 220 -24.58 -10.99 15.42
C ALA A 220 -23.59 -11.66 16.40
N GLY A 221 -22.82 -10.86 17.14
CA GLY A 221 -21.86 -11.30 18.15
C GLY A 221 -20.52 -11.85 17.62
N ALA A 222 -20.35 -11.98 16.30
CA ALA A 222 -19.23 -12.70 15.68
C ALA A 222 -18.06 -11.79 15.21
N GLN A 223 -17.97 -10.53 15.68
CA GLN A 223 -16.92 -9.59 15.24
C GLN A 223 -15.51 -10.10 15.58
N MET A 224 -15.34 -10.71 16.75
CA MET A 224 -14.04 -11.19 17.28
C MET A 224 -13.93 -12.72 17.35
N SER A 225 -14.80 -13.47 16.64
CA SER A 225 -14.75 -14.93 16.65
C SER A 225 -13.74 -15.46 15.63
N GLU A 226 -12.54 -15.81 16.10
CA GLU A 226 -11.44 -16.26 15.24
C GLU A 226 -11.65 -17.66 14.66
N THR A 227 -12.30 -18.56 15.40
CA THR A 227 -12.61 -19.94 14.98
C THR A 227 -13.82 -20.05 14.06
N ALA A 228 -14.52 -18.95 13.78
CA ALA A 228 -15.68 -18.94 12.89
C ALA A 228 -15.25 -18.85 11.42
N VAL A 229 -15.48 -19.92 10.65
CA VAL A 229 -15.26 -19.96 9.19
C VAL A 229 -16.45 -19.34 8.44
N GLU A 230 -17.65 -19.48 9.01
CA GLU A 230 -18.95 -19.06 8.46
C GLU A 230 -19.73 -18.22 9.48
N GLY A 231 -20.82 -17.58 9.03
CA GLY A 231 -21.70 -16.79 9.91
C GLY A 231 -22.50 -17.65 10.90
N PRO A 232 -22.87 -17.12 12.08
CA PRO A 232 -23.65 -17.88 13.06
C PRO A 232 -25.02 -18.28 12.48
N SER A 233 -25.42 -19.54 12.69
CA SER A 233 -26.67 -20.08 12.15
C SER A 233 -27.89 -19.34 12.67
N THR A 234 -28.96 -19.25 11.87
CA THR A 234 -30.19 -18.52 12.23
C THR A 234 -30.78 -18.98 13.56
N LEU A 235 -30.70 -20.28 13.89
CA LEU A 235 -31.10 -20.81 15.18
C LEU A 235 -30.22 -20.28 16.32
N SER A 236 -28.90 -20.25 16.14
CA SER A 236 -27.96 -19.69 17.14
C SER A 236 -28.21 -18.19 17.38
N LYS A 237 -28.49 -17.42 16.32
CA LYS A 237 -28.90 -16.01 16.43
C LYS A 237 -30.20 -15.86 17.22
N ILE A 238 -31.24 -16.63 16.89
CA ILE A 238 -32.55 -16.59 17.58
C ILE A 238 -32.40 -16.97 19.04
N VAL A 239 -31.72 -18.09 19.37
CA VAL A 239 -31.50 -18.51 20.76
C VAL A 239 -30.73 -17.46 21.55
N SER A 240 -29.70 -16.86 20.97
CA SER A 240 -28.92 -15.78 21.60
C SER A 240 -29.76 -14.52 21.85
N PHE A 241 -30.63 -14.15 20.90
CA PHE A 241 -31.53 -13.01 21.02
C PHE A 241 -32.62 -13.26 22.07
N SER A 242 -33.31 -14.40 22.01
CA SER A 242 -34.34 -14.79 22.98
C SER A 242 -33.78 -14.95 24.39
N TRP A 243 -32.56 -15.45 24.55
CA TRP A 243 -31.88 -15.53 25.85
C TRP A 243 -31.58 -14.15 26.42
N ARG A 244 -31.01 -13.24 25.61
CA ARG A 244 -30.78 -11.84 26.02
C ARG A 244 -32.08 -11.12 26.38
N LEU A 245 -33.13 -11.28 25.57
CA LEU A 245 -34.46 -10.72 25.84
C LEU A 245 -35.06 -11.26 27.15
N LEU A 246 -34.95 -12.57 27.39
CA LEU A 246 -35.38 -13.19 28.65
C LEU A 246 -34.63 -12.63 29.86
N LEU A 247 -33.30 -12.48 29.78
CA LEU A 247 -32.51 -11.85 30.84
C LEU A 247 -32.94 -10.40 31.08
N CYS A 248 -33.17 -9.61 30.03
CA CYS A 248 -33.70 -8.25 30.15
C CYS A 248 -35.09 -8.21 30.79
N LEU A 249 -35.98 -9.14 30.48
CA LEU A 249 -37.34 -9.21 31.05
C LEU A 249 -37.36 -9.72 32.51
N VAL A 250 -36.44 -10.62 32.89
CA VAL A 250 -36.37 -11.18 34.25
C VAL A 250 -35.62 -10.24 35.20
N PHE A 251 -34.48 -9.68 34.79
CA PHE A 251 -33.63 -8.87 35.67
C PHE A 251 -33.82 -7.36 35.51
N GLY A 252 -34.32 -6.89 34.35
CA GLY A 252 -34.56 -5.47 34.08
C GLY A 252 -35.58 -4.83 35.01
N PRO A 253 -36.81 -5.37 35.15
CA PRO A 253 -37.83 -4.78 36.04
C PRO A 253 -37.42 -4.76 37.52
N PRO A 254 -36.82 -5.82 38.11
CA PRO A 254 -36.26 -5.74 39.46
C PRO A 254 -35.13 -4.72 39.59
N ALA A 255 -34.20 -4.64 38.63
CA ALA A 255 -33.12 -3.65 38.66
C ALA A 255 -33.67 -2.21 38.59
N LEU A 256 -34.66 -1.96 37.74
CA LEU A 256 -35.31 -0.66 37.59
C LEU A 256 -36.20 -0.29 38.80
N ALA A 257 -36.87 -1.28 39.41
CA ALA A 257 -37.59 -1.07 40.66
C ALA A 257 -36.63 -0.74 41.82
N LEU A 258 -35.46 -1.40 41.88
CA LEU A 258 -34.43 -1.11 42.87
C LEU A 258 -33.77 0.24 42.65
N THR A 259 -33.40 0.63 41.42
CA THR A 259 -32.86 1.98 41.16
C THR A 259 -33.85 3.06 41.56
N LEU A 260 -35.12 2.95 41.13
CA LEU A 260 -36.16 3.91 41.53
C LEU A 260 -36.42 3.92 43.04
N ALA A 261 -36.43 2.77 43.71
CA ALA A 261 -36.59 2.69 45.16
C ALA A 261 -35.42 3.35 45.91
N PHE A 262 -34.17 3.09 45.51
CA PHE A 262 -33.01 3.73 46.12
C PHE A 262 -32.96 5.24 45.82
N SER A 263 -33.32 5.67 44.61
CA SER A 263 -33.49 7.09 44.30
C SER A 263 -34.56 7.74 45.16
N VAL A 264 -35.76 7.16 45.28
CA VAL A 264 -36.86 7.71 46.10
C VAL A 264 -36.51 7.73 47.59
N LEU A 265 -35.91 6.68 48.13
CA LEU A 265 -35.47 6.66 49.54
C LEU A 265 -34.37 7.71 49.80
N GLY A 266 -33.39 7.84 48.90
CA GLY A 266 -32.36 8.87 48.97
C GLY A 266 -32.95 10.29 48.88
N CYS A 267 -33.92 10.50 47.98
CA CYS A 267 -34.53 11.81 47.76
C CYS A 267 -35.55 12.22 48.82
N CYS A 268 -36.30 11.28 49.41
CA CYS A 268 -37.41 11.59 50.30
C CYS A 268 -37.10 11.37 51.79
N CYS A 269 -36.29 10.37 52.16
CA CYS A 269 -36.04 10.07 53.57
C CYS A 269 -34.89 10.90 54.16
N ILE A 270 -33.82 11.14 53.39
CA ILE A 270 -32.63 11.86 53.89
C ILE A 270 -32.95 13.33 54.26
N PRO A 271 -33.69 14.13 53.45
CA PRO A 271 -33.99 15.51 53.81
C PRO A 271 -34.95 15.67 55.00
N CYS A 272 -35.81 14.68 55.25
CA CYS A 272 -36.81 14.75 56.32
C CYS A 272 -36.24 14.40 57.71
N CYS A 273 -35.17 13.60 57.79
CA CYS A 273 -34.54 13.23 59.05
C CYS A 273 -33.46 14.21 59.53
N LEU A 274 -32.90 15.05 58.65
CA LEU A 274 -31.79 15.95 58.96
C LEU A 274 -32.24 17.41 59.02
N ARG A 275 -32.39 17.93 60.25
CA ARG A 275 -32.91 19.28 60.56
C ARG A 275 -31.88 20.40 60.29
N GLY A 276 -31.46 20.55 59.02
CA GLY A 276 -30.54 21.59 58.57
C GLY A 276 -30.44 21.69 57.04
N GLN A 277 -31.05 22.71 56.44
CA GLN A 277 -31.24 22.84 54.98
C GLN A 277 -29.95 22.86 54.14
N ALA A 278 -28.82 23.31 54.70
CA ALA A 278 -27.54 23.34 53.98
C ALA A 278 -26.90 21.95 53.83
N PHE A 279 -26.91 21.14 54.89
CA PHE A 279 -26.26 19.82 54.92
C PHE A 279 -27.06 18.75 54.16
N ALA A 280 -28.40 18.86 54.15
CA ALA A 280 -29.26 17.95 53.41
C ALA A 280 -28.95 17.95 51.89
N ARG A 281 -28.57 19.10 51.30
CA ARG A 281 -28.30 19.20 49.85
C ARG A 281 -27.00 18.50 49.42
N SER A 282 -25.93 18.58 50.22
CA SER A 282 -24.68 17.87 49.92
C SER A 282 -24.81 16.36 50.16
N ALA A 283 -25.53 15.95 51.21
CA ALA A 283 -25.84 14.54 51.48
C ALA A 283 -26.75 13.90 50.39
N PHE A 284 -27.69 14.68 49.85
CA PHE A 284 -28.54 14.25 48.72
C PHE A 284 -27.69 14.02 47.46
N ALA A 285 -26.80 14.96 47.12
CA ALA A 285 -25.91 14.83 45.96
C ALA A 285 -24.96 13.63 46.10
N SER A 286 -24.33 13.44 47.26
CA SER A 286 -23.45 12.28 47.48
C SER A 286 -24.21 10.95 47.49
N CYS A 287 -25.42 10.89 48.05
CA CYS A 287 -26.23 9.67 48.01
C CYS A 287 -26.72 9.33 46.59
N PHE A 288 -27.10 10.33 45.79
CA PHE A 288 -27.46 10.11 44.38
C PHE A 288 -26.24 9.63 43.56
N CYS A 289 -25.06 10.20 43.81
CA CYS A 289 -23.82 9.72 43.22
C CYS A 289 -23.47 8.29 43.68
N VAL A 290 -23.56 7.96 44.98
CA VAL A 290 -23.17 6.64 45.50
C VAL A 290 -24.15 5.54 45.10
N SER A 291 -25.46 5.80 45.10
CA SER A 291 -26.46 4.84 44.59
C SER A 291 -26.38 4.68 43.07
N GLY A 292 -26.13 5.77 42.34
CA GLY A 292 -25.77 5.73 40.92
C GLY A 292 -24.53 4.89 40.67
N TYR A 293 -23.43 5.13 41.38
CA TYR A 293 -22.21 4.33 41.30
C TYR A 293 -22.44 2.88 41.70
N ALA A 294 -23.21 2.56 42.74
CA ALA A 294 -23.43 1.18 43.16
C ALA A 294 -24.21 0.35 42.13
N LEU A 295 -25.19 0.95 41.46
CA LEU A 295 -26.07 0.27 40.50
C LEU A 295 -25.54 0.35 39.06
N MET A 296 -24.78 1.39 38.71
CA MET A 296 -24.02 1.46 37.47
C MET A 296 -22.69 0.69 37.57
N SER A 297 -22.11 0.48 38.75
CA SER A 297 -20.85 -0.28 38.93
C SER A 297 -20.82 -1.62 38.19
N PRO A 298 -21.80 -2.53 38.31
CA PRO A 298 -21.79 -3.78 37.53
C PRO A 298 -21.85 -3.54 36.01
N PHE A 299 -22.51 -2.48 35.54
CA PHE A 299 -22.54 -2.10 34.12
C PHE A 299 -21.23 -1.45 33.65
N VAL A 300 -20.64 -0.56 34.46
CA VAL A 300 -19.37 0.12 34.20
C VAL A 300 -18.21 -0.87 34.28
N LEU A 301 -18.23 -1.81 35.22
CA LEU A 301 -17.27 -2.92 35.26
C LEU A 301 -17.45 -3.81 34.02
N ALA A 302 -18.66 -4.20 33.64
CA ALA A 302 -18.89 -4.99 32.43
C ALA A 302 -18.47 -4.25 31.14
N ALA A 303 -18.62 -2.93 31.08
CA ALA A 303 -18.24 -2.11 29.92
C ALA A 303 -16.74 -1.73 29.90
N CYS A 304 -16.12 -1.55 31.07
CA CYS A 304 -14.73 -1.07 31.18
C CYS A 304 -13.71 -2.18 31.45
N LEU A 305 -14.07 -3.37 31.96
CA LEU A 305 -13.16 -4.53 31.99
C LEU A 305 -12.49 -4.79 30.63
N PRO A 306 -13.21 -4.83 29.48
CA PRO A 306 -12.56 -4.99 28.17
C PRO A 306 -11.72 -3.78 27.73
N LEU A 307 -11.78 -2.65 28.43
CA LEU A 307 -10.96 -1.46 28.21
C LEU A 307 -9.73 -1.40 29.14
N VAL A 308 -9.69 -2.17 30.23
CA VAL A 308 -8.53 -2.26 31.14
C VAL A 308 -7.23 -2.63 30.40
N PRO A 309 -7.20 -3.60 29.46
CA PRO A 309 -5.99 -3.88 28.68
C PRO A 309 -5.50 -2.67 27.88
N VAL A 310 -6.41 -1.88 27.30
CA VAL A 310 -6.08 -0.67 26.54
C VAL A 310 -5.50 0.40 27.45
N GLY A 311 -6.09 0.62 28.62
CA GLY A 311 -5.56 1.54 29.63
C GLY A 311 -4.17 1.16 30.15
N LEU A 312 -3.94 -0.14 30.39
CA LEU A 312 -2.62 -0.66 30.78
C LEU A 312 -1.59 -0.48 29.66
N CYS A 313 -1.94 -0.75 28.40
CA CYS A 313 -1.05 -0.45 27.27
C CYS A 313 -0.70 1.04 27.19
N ILE A 314 -1.66 1.95 27.31
CA ILE A 314 -1.40 3.40 27.29
C ILE A 314 -0.45 3.80 28.43
N TRP A 315 -0.66 3.27 29.65
CA TRP A 315 0.19 3.57 30.80
C TRP A 315 1.62 3.01 30.64
N CYS A 316 1.78 1.80 30.07
CA CYS A 316 3.09 1.21 29.82
C CYS A 316 3.86 1.89 28.67
N PHE A 317 3.19 2.49 27.69
CA PHE A 317 3.84 3.12 26.53
C PHE A 317 3.92 4.66 26.59
N CYS A 318 3.19 5.34 27.49
CA CYS A 318 3.28 6.79 27.70
C CYS A 318 3.15 7.17 29.20
N PRO A 319 4.24 7.14 29.98
CA PRO A 319 4.23 7.51 31.40
C PRO A 319 3.97 9.02 31.64
N SER A 320 4.38 9.87 30.70
CA SER A 320 4.60 11.31 30.91
C SER A 320 3.35 12.18 30.92
N ALA A 321 2.15 11.61 30.84
CA ALA A 321 0.88 12.35 30.70
C ALA A 321 0.13 12.58 32.02
N CYS A 322 0.65 12.07 33.15
CA CYS A 322 -0.06 12.06 34.43
C CYS A 322 0.69 12.77 35.58
N HIS A 323 1.41 13.85 35.27
CA HIS A 323 1.88 14.78 36.30
C HIS A 323 1.97 16.21 35.75
N ASP A 324 0.94 17.02 35.99
CA ASP A 324 1.03 18.49 36.08
C ASP A 324 -0.28 19.11 36.58
N ASN A 325 -0.18 20.33 37.15
CA ASN A 325 -1.21 21.14 37.82
C ASN A 325 -1.42 20.91 39.33
N ASN A 326 -0.42 21.27 40.14
CA ASN A 326 -0.69 21.82 41.47
C ASN A 326 0.39 22.83 41.93
N ASP A 327 0.67 23.84 41.11
CA ASP A 327 1.57 24.95 41.48
C ASP A 327 0.95 25.83 42.57
N SER A 328 1.23 25.51 43.83
CA SER A 328 0.95 26.37 44.96
C SER A 328 1.94 27.55 44.99
N ALA A 329 1.44 28.77 44.73
CA ALA A 329 2.27 29.96 44.67
C ALA A 329 2.94 30.33 46.00
N THR A 330 4.27 30.22 46.07
CA THR A 330 5.14 31.02 46.96
C THR A 330 6.54 31.17 46.35
N ALA A 331 7.18 32.32 46.55
CA ALA A 331 8.51 32.62 45.99
C ALA A 331 9.66 32.29 46.97
N GLY A 332 10.85 31.99 46.43
CA GLY A 332 12.09 31.82 47.22
C GLY A 332 13.35 31.78 46.33
N HIS A 333 14.43 32.45 46.78
CA HIS A 333 15.76 32.45 46.14
C HIS A 333 16.74 31.49 46.83
N ALA A 334 17.57 30.78 46.04
CA ALA A 334 18.97 30.34 46.29
C ALA A 334 19.28 29.20 45.28
N ILE A 335 20.39 29.09 44.52
CA ILE A 335 21.84 29.33 44.70
C ILE A 335 22.62 28.09 45.22
N SER A 336 23.48 27.57 44.31
CA SER A 336 24.72 26.77 44.47
C SER A 336 24.75 25.37 45.15
N SER A 337 24.89 24.34 44.31
CA SER A 337 25.97 23.30 44.25
C SER A 337 26.36 22.39 45.44
N GLY A 338 26.53 21.09 45.11
CA GLY A 338 27.29 20.07 45.87
C GLY A 338 26.44 19.19 46.80
N GLU A 339 26.67 17.89 47.01
CA GLU A 339 27.56 16.85 46.42
C GLU A 339 26.75 15.50 46.46
N ASP A 340 27.15 14.25 46.15
CA ASP A 340 28.40 13.50 45.88
C ASP A 340 28.01 12.16 45.15
N GLN A 341 28.91 11.16 45.06
CA GLN A 341 28.70 9.69 44.92
C GLN A 341 28.85 9.02 43.52
N THR A 342 30.14 8.86 43.20
CA THR A 342 30.84 7.66 42.68
C THR A 342 30.26 6.28 43.10
N LEU A 343 30.58 5.09 42.52
CA LEU A 343 31.37 4.61 41.36
C LEU A 343 31.07 3.09 41.11
N VAL A 344 31.55 2.52 39.98
CA VAL A 344 31.87 1.07 39.75
C VAL A 344 30.68 0.06 39.70
N ALA A 345 30.61 -0.94 38.82
CA ALA A 345 31.24 -1.19 37.49
C ALA A 345 30.49 -2.32 36.74
N MET A 346 30.80 -2.52 35.45
CA MET A 346 30.51 -3.75 34.70
C MET A 346 31.70 -4.72 34.75
N PRO A 347 31.51 -5.98 34.34
CA PRO A 347 32.51 -6.76 33.62
C PRO A 347 32.07 -7.03 32.17
N ASP A 348 33.01 -6.88 31.23
CA ASP A 348 32.86 -7.25 29.81
C ASP A 348 33.48 -8.65 29.54
N GLU A 349 33.68 -8.98 28.25
CA GLU A 349 34.42 -10.14 27.68
C GLU A 349 33.73 -11.53 27.69
N ASP A 350 33.71 -12.32 26.59
CA ASP A 350 33.93 -11.95 25.17
C ASP A 350 33.47 -13.04 24.16
N ASN A 351 33.45 -12.67 22.87
CA ASN A 351 33.64 -13.49 21.64
C ASN A 351 32.66 -14.62 21.16
N ASN A 352 31.94 -14.26 20.08
CA ASN A 352 32.00 -14.87 18.72
C ASN A 352 31.14 -16.08 18.27
N GLU A 353 30.87 -16.10 16.95
CA GLU A 353 30.27 -17.16 16.09
C GLU A 353 28.80 -17.60 16.38
N SER A 354 27.93 -17.89 15.39
CA SER A 354 27.96 -17.68 13.92
C SER A 354 26.55 -17.81 13.31
N ASP A 355 26.39 -17.38 12.05
CA ASP A 355 25.34 -17.74 11.07
C ASP A 355 23.84 -17.39 11.32
N GLY A 356 23.07 -17.28 10.21
CA GLY A 356 21.60 -17.48 10.24
C GLY A 356 20.66 -16.46 9.58
N VAL A 357 21.12 -15.30 9.06
CA VAL A 357 20.20 -14.29 8.49
C VAL A 357 19.70 -14.64 7.09
N ALA A 358 18.55 -15.31 7.03
CA ALA A 358 17.84 -15.60 5.78
C ALA A 358 17.28 -14.32 5.13
N ARG A 359 17.93 -13.84 4.06
CA ARG A 359 17.40 -12.77 3.20
C ARG A 359 16.25 -13.31 2.33
N TYR A 360 15.03 -12.83 2.56
CA TYR A 360 13.95 -12.99 1.59
C TYR A 360 14.27 -12.19 0.32
N GLY A 361 14.76 -12.88 -0.71
CA GLY A 361 15.02 -12.30 -2.03
C GLY A 361 13.72 -12.03 -2.77
N SER A 362 13.33 -10.76 -2.87
CA SER A 362 12.21 -10.34 -3.72
C SER A 362 12.59 -10.47 -5.20
N HIS A 363 12.31 -11.63 -5.80
CA HIS A 363 12.38 -11.82 -7.25
C HIS A 363 11.28 -11.01 -7.96
N GLY A 364 11.53 -9.72 -8.16
CA GLY A 364 10.88 -8.96 -9.22
C GLY A 364 11.35 -9.54 -10.56
N SER A 365 10.42 -9.97 -11.40
CA SER A 365 10.71 -10.50 -12.74
C SER A 365 10.52 -9.39 -13.77
N PRO A 366 11.58 -8.80 -14.34
CA PRO A 366 11.46 -8.01 -15.55
C PRO A 366 11.36 -8.95 -16.76
N ASP A 367 10.22 -8.95 -17.48
CA ASP A 367 10.11 -9.25 -18.92
C ASP A 367 8.62 -9.32 -19.37
N GLU A 368 7.84 -8.26 -19.09
CA GLU A 368 6.56 -8.05 -19.78
C GLU A 368 6.77 -7.31 -21.11
N GLN A 369 7.15 -8.04 -22.16
CA GLN A 369 7.02 -7.53 -23.53
C GLN A 369 5.52 -7.45 -23.91
N PRO A 370 5.05 -6.36 -24.54
CA PRO A 370 3.62 -6.11 -24.73
C PRO A 370 2.98 -7.08 -25.73
N ARG A 371 2.11 -7.98 -25.24
CA ARG A 371 1.30 -8.87 -26.08
C ARG A 371 0.24 -8.09 -26.89
N ALA A 372 0.35 -8.14 -28.21
CA ALA A 372 -0.73 -7.74 -29.11
C ALA A 372 -1.85 -8.80 -29.11
N ILE A 373 -3.01 -8.48 -28.53
CA ILE A 373 -4.19 -9.36 -28.55
C ILE A 373 -4.93 -9.19 -29.88
N LEU A 374 -4.71 -10.11 -30.81
CA LEU A 374 -5.50 -10.20 -32.04
C LEU A 374 -6.87 -10.83 -31.74
N HIS A 375 -7.92 -10.02 -31.73
CA HIS A 375 -9.29 -10.50 -31.68
C HIS A 375 -9.70 -11.10 -33.03
N GLY A 376 -9.83 -12.43 -33.09
CA GLY A 376 -10.50 -13.12 -34.20
C GLY A 376 -12.00 -12.79 -34.27
N PRO A 377 -12.62 -12.80 -35.46
CA PRO A 377 -14.03 -12.43 -35.63
C PRO A 377 -14.97 -13.48 -35.03
N ALA A 378 -16.06 -13.01 -34.41
CA ALA A 378 -17.12 -13.89 -33.93
C ALA A 378 -17.92 -14.47 -35.11
N ALA A 379 -17.96 -15.80 -35.23
CA ALA A 379 -18.87 -16.50 -36.13
C ALA A 379 -20.30 -16.47 -35.57
N ALA A 380 -21.29 -16.17 -36.42
CA ALA A 380 -22.70 -16.15 -36.06
C ALA A 380 -23.44 -17.37 -36.64
N VAL A 381 -24.08 -18.14 -35.75
CA VAL A 381 -25.18 -19.08 -36.01
C VAL A 381 -26.12 -19.02 -34.81
#